data_AF-A0AAV4KPU5-F1
#
_entry.id   AF-A0AAV4KPU5-F1
#
_cell.length_a   1.000
_cell.length_b   1.000
_cell.length_c   1.000
_cell.angle_alpha   90.00
_cell.angle_beta   90.00
_cell.angle_gamma   90.00
#
_symmetry.space_group_name_H-M   'P 1'
#
loop_
_entity.id
_entity.type
_entity.pdbx_description
1 polymer ?
#
loop_
_entity_poly.entity_id
_entity_poly.type
_entity_poly.pdbx_seq_one_letter_code
_entity_poly.pdbx_strand_id
1 'polypeptide(L)'
;MATLMGMVILALVLPTWAGITYVGLVRARRGDEPPWPRAPRTPRTAAKKAAWIAALAYLAGGALHLYGLSYMPFLFPEDACWFKAGTKVYPDHSSALPVSLVCRGTEIVPWWVNPGLLVLAVTAVGATVASVVLAVRRRRAG
;
A
#
# COMPACT_ATOMS: atom_id res chain seq x y z
N MET A 1 14.56 -16.52 -1.13
CA MET A 1 14.77 -16.52 0.34
C MET A 1 13.81 -15.58 1.08
N ALA A 2 13.65 -14.31 0.66
CA ALA A 2 12.75 -13.36 1.33
C ALA A 2 11.26 -13.77 1.36
N THR A 3 10.76 -14.39 0.28
CA THR A 3 9.37 -14.88 0.19
C THR A 3 9.07 -16.03 1.16
N LEU A 4 10.06 -16.91 1.35
CA LEU A 4 9.96 -18.08 2.22
C LEU A 4 9.99 -17.67 3.71
N MET A 5 10.86 -16.71 4.06
CA MET A 5 10.87 -16.11 5.39
C MET A 5 9.58 -15.34 5.70
N GLY A 6 9.03 -14.60 4.72
CA GLY A 6 7.75 -13.90 4.87
C GLY A 6 6.56 -14.84 5.11
N MET A 7 6.51 -15.98 4.40
CA MET A 7 5.48 -16.99 4.61
C MET A 7 5.59 -17.69 5.97
N VAL A 8 6.81 -17.98 6.45
CA VAL A 8 7.01 -18.58 7.78
C VAL A 8 6.56 -17.63 8.89
N ILE A 9 6.85 -16.33 8.77
CA ILE A 9 6.38 -15.32 9.74
C ILE A 9 4.86 -15.26 9.74
N LEU A 10 4.21 -15.21 8.56
CA LEU A 10 2.75 -15.22 8.45
C LEU A 10 2.12 -16.51 9.03
N ALA A 11 2.72 -17.66 8.73
CA ALA A 11 2.27 -18.97 9.18
C ALA A 11 2.40 -19.16 10.69
N LEU A 12 3.28 -18.42 11.37
CA LEU A 12 3.41 -18.46 12.83
C LEU A 12 2.55 -17.39 13.52
N VAL A 13 2.51 -16.17 12.97
CA VAL A 13 1.81 -15.02 13.55
C VAL A 13 0.29 -15.18 13.49
N LEU A 14 -0.25 -15.70 12.38
CA LEU A 14 -1.69 -15.88 12.22
C LEU A 14 -2.29 -16.89 13.23
N PRO A 15 -1.76 -18.12 13.39
CA PRO A 15 -2.31 -19.08 14.34
C PRO A 15 -2.03 -18.69 15.80
N THR A 16 -0.92 -18.02 16.11
CA THR A 16 -0.70 -17.49 17.47
C THR A 16 -1.70 -16.39 17.80
N TRP A 17 -1.97 -15.46 16.89
CA TRP A 17 -2.97 -14.42 17.09
C TRP A 17 -4.40 -14.98 17.17
N ALA A 18 -4.74 -15.95 16.32
CA ALA A 18 -6.01 -16.67 16.36
C ALA A 18 -6.18 -17.44 17.69
N GLY A 19 -5.11 -18.08 18.19
CA GLY A 19 -5.11 -18.77 19.47
C GLY A 19 -5.33 -17.83 20.65
N ILE A 20 -4.63 -16.69 20.68
CA ILE A 20 -4.77 -15.67 21.75
C ILE A 20 -6.19 -15.11 21.78
N THR A 21 -6.75 -14.78 20.61
CA THR A 21 -8.10 -14.22 20.51
C THR A 21 -9.17 -15.25 20.86
N TYR A 22 -9.01 -16.51 20.45
CA TYR A 22 -9.92 -17.61 20.80
C TYR A 22 -9.93 -17.90 22.31
N VAL A 23 -8.75 -18.01 22.95
CA VAL A 23 -8.65 -18.22 24.39
C VAL A 23 -9.24 -17.04 25.17
N GLY A 24 -9.01 -15.81 24.71
CA GLY A 24 -9.66 -14.61 25.28
C GLY A 24 -11.19 -14.68 25.19
N LEU A 25 -11.73 -15.09 24.04
CA LEU A 25 -13.17 -15.26 23.82
C LEU A 25 -13.79 -16.36 24.69
N VAL A 26 -13.11 -17.50 24.84
CA VAL A 26 -13.58 -18.63 25.66
C VAL A 26 -13.56 -18.27 27.14
N ARG A 27 -12.51 -17.59 27.62
CA ARG A 27 -12.43 -17.10 29.02
C ARG A 27 -13.51 -16.05 29.30
N ALA A 28 -13.73 -15.12 28.37
CA ALA A 28 -14.81 -14.13 28.47
C ALA A 28 -16.21 -14.77 28.49
N ARG A 29 -16.40 -15.91 27.80
CA ARG A 29 -17.67 -16.67 27.82
C ARG A 29 -17.86 -17.52 29.08
N ARG A 30 -16.78 -17.99 29.71
CA ARG A 30 -16.84 -18.79 30.96
C ARG A 30 -17.00 -17.95 32.22
N GLY A 31 -16.81 -16.64 32.16
CA GLY A 31 -16.90 -15.77 33.34
C GLY A 31 -15.69 -15.89 34.29
N ASP A 32 -14.68 -16.68 33.92
CA ASP A 32 -13.40 -16.82 34.63
C ASP A 32 -12.46 -15.65 34.31
N GLU A 33 -12.93 -14.41 34.42
CA GLU A 33 -12.06 -13.23 34.36
C GLU A 33 -11.32 -13.13 35.71
N PRO A 34 -9.98 -13.27 35.75
CA PRO A 34 -9.23 -12.94 36.96
C PRO A 34 -9.43 -11.46 37.28
N PRO A 35 -9.23 -11.01 38.54
CA PRO A 35 -9.45 -9.63 38.98
C PRO A 35 -8.34 -8.70 38.45
N TRP A 36 -8.19 -8.62 37.14
CA TRP A 36 -7.42 -7.59 36.48
C TRP A 36 -8.33 -6.37 36.29
N PRO A 37 -7.81 -5.15 36.46
CA PRO A 37 -8.57 -3.95 36.09
C PRO A 37 -8.99 -4.10 34.64
N ARG A 38 -10.31 -4.05 34.39
CA ARG A 38 -10.89 -4.15 33.05
C ARG A 38 -10.08 -3.26 32.12
N ALA A 39 -9.42 -3.86 31.12
CA ALA A 39 -8.75 -3.09 30.09
C ALA A 39 -9.78 -2.09 29.54
N PRO A 40 -9.47 -0.79 29.51
CA PRO A 40 -10.43 0.21 29.08
C PRO A 40 -10.93 -0.19 27.69
N ARG A 41 -12.24 -0.43 27.58
CA ARG A 41 -12.88 -0.81 26.32
C ARG A 41 -12.43 0.21 25.30
N THR A 42 -11.62 -0.23 24.33
CA THR A 42 -11.12 0.65 23.29
C THR A 42 -12.35 1.29 22.64
N PRO A 43 -12.43 2.63 22.63
CA PRO A 43 -13.64 3.28 22.16
C PRO A 43 -13.89 2.81 20.74
N ARG A 44 -15.14 2.47 20.42
CA ARG A 44 -15.56 1.91 19.12
C ARG A 44 -15.05 2.72 17.91
N THR A 45 -14.69 3.98 18.17
CA THR A 45 -14.03 4.92 17.26
C THR A 45 -12.59 4.54 16.89
N ALA A 46 -11.80 3.94 17.78
CA ALA A 46 -10.43 3.48 17.52
C ALA A 46 -10.41 2.29 16.56
N ALA A 47 -11.28 1.30 16.77
CA ALA A 47 -11.45 0.16 15.85
C ALA A 47 -11.90 0.62 14.46
N LYS A 48 -12.85 1.58 14.39
CA LYS A 48 -13.28 2.19 13.12
C LYS A 48 -12.13 2.91 12.41
N LYS A 49 -11.29 3.66 13.14
CA LYS A 49 -10.09 4.32 12.58
C LYS A 49 -9.09 3.30 12.04
N ALA A 50 -8.80 2.26 12.81
CA ALA A 50 -7.88 1.20 12.38
C ALA A 50 -8.38 0.49 11.11
N ALA A 51 -9.68 0.18 11.04
CA ALA A 51 -10.29 -0.40 9.84
C ALA A 51 -10.17 0.51 8.61
N TRP A 52 -10.37 1.83 8.78
CA TRP A 52 -10.19 2.80 7.70
C TRP A 52 -8.73 2.89 7.23
N ILE A 53 -7.77 2.87 8.15
CA ILE A 53 -6.35 2.86 7.82
C ILE A 53 -6.00 1.58 7.06
N ALA A 54 -6.49 0.42 7.50
CA ALA A 54 -6.28 -0.85 6.82
C ALA A 54 -6.85 -0.83 5.40
N ALA A 55 -8.07 -0.32 5.22
CA ALA A 55 -8.69 -0.18 3.90
C ALA A 55 -7.87 0.72 2.97
N LEU A 56 -7.39 1.87 3.48
CA LEU A 56 -6.52 2.77 2.73
C LEU A 56 -5.19 2.13 2.37
N ALA A 57 -4.59 1.37 3.28
CA ALA A 57 -3.35 0.64 3.03
C ALA A 57 -3.53 -0.42 1.94
N TYR A 58 -4.65 -1.16 1.94
CA TYR A 58 -4.97 -2.12 0.89
C TYR A 58 -5.18 -1.43 -0.47
N LEU A 59 -5.92 -0.31 -0.51
CA LEU A 59 -6.12 0.45 -1.74
C LEU A 59 -4.80 1.02 -2.29
N ALA A 60 -3.97 1.60 -1.43
CA ALA A 60 -2.67 2.13 -1.81
C ALA A 60 -1.71 1.04 -2.29
N GLY A 61 -1.66 -0.10 -1.58
CA GLY A 61 -0.86 -1.26 -1.98
C GLY A 61 -1.33 -1.85 -3.31
N GLY A 62 -2.64 -1.96 -3.52
CA GLY A 62 -3.23 -2.40 -4.78
C GLY A 62 -2.93 -1.46 -5.93
N ALA A 63 -3.08 -0.14 -5.73
CA ALA A 63 -2.73 0.86 -6.73
C ALA A 63 -1.25 0.82 -7.11
N LEU A 64 -0.36 0.67 -6.11
CA LEU A 64 1.08 0.51 -6.34
C LEU A 64 1.39 -0.78 -7.12
N HIS A 65 0.69 -1.88 -6.80
CA HIS A 65 0.84 -3.14 -7.51
C HIS A 65 0.41 -3.02 -8.98
N LEU A 66 -0.76 -2.42 -9.25
CA LEU A 66 -1.23 -2.15 -10.61
C LEU A 66 -0.29 -1.22 -11.38
N TYR A 67 0.22 -0.18 -10.72
CA TYR A 67 1.23 0.70 -11.29
C TYR A 67 2.50 -0.09 -11.65
N GLY A 68 2.98 -0.97 -10.78
CA GLY A 68 4.11 -1.87 -11.08
C GLY A 68 3.84 -2.79 -12.26
N LEU A 69 2.64 -3.38 -12.36
CA LEU A 69 2.25 -4.22 -13.50
C LEU A 69 2.24 -3.45 -14.82
N SER A 70 1.95 -2.14 -14.81
CA SER A 70 2.02 -1.31 -16.02
C SER A 70 3.44 -1.21 -16.62
N TYR A 71 4.47 -1.56 -15.86
CA TYR A 71 5.86 -1.63 -16.34
C TYR A 71 6.29 -3.00 -16.86
N MET A 72 5.49 -4.07 -16.69
CA MET A 72 5.84 -5.39 -17.22
C MET A 72 6.16 -5.39 -18.72
N PRO A 73 5.44 -4.65 -19.58
CA PRO A 73 5.77 -4.59 -21.01
C PRO A 73 7.16 -4.00 -21.28
N PHE A 74 7.74 -3.21 -20.37
CA PHE A 74 9.10 -2.66 -20.54
C PHE A 74 10.20 -3.68 -20.20
N LEU A 75 9.87 -4.85 -19.64
CA LEU A 75 10.82 -5.96 -19.51
C LEU A 75 11.16 -6.59 -20.86
N PHE A 76 10.25 -6.49 -21.83
CA PHE A 76 10.39 -6.99 -23.18
C PHE A 76 10.11 -5.83 -24.16
N PRO A 77 11.16 -5.17 -24.69
CA PRO A 77 11.01 -3.90 -25.42
C PRO A 77 10.04 -3.98 -26.62
N GLU A 78 9.96 -5.15 -27.25
CA GLU A 78 9.05 -5.52 -28.33
C GLU A 78 7.56 -5.39 -27.93
N ASP A 79 7.23 -5.79 -26.69
CA ASP A 79 5.87 -5.74 -26.17
C ASP A 79 5.51 -4.32 -25.71
N ALA A 80 6.48 -3.53 -25.24
CA ALA A 80 6.27 -2.09 -25.01
C ALA A 80 5.86 -1.37 -26.31
N CYS A 81 6.53 -1.65 -27.43
CA CYS A 81 6.13 -1.13 -28.74
C CYS A 81 4.74 -1.61 -29.18
N TRP A 82 4.41 -2.87 -28.92
CA TRP A 82 3.07 -3.39 -29.20
C TRP A 82 1.98 -2.67 -28.39
N PHE A 83 2.17 -2.52 -27.09
CA PHE A 83 1.16 -1.93 -26.19
C PHE A 83 1.02 -0.41 -26.35
N LYS A 84 2.09 0.31 -26.72
CA LYS A 84 2.09 1.77 -26.80
C LYS A 84 1.97 2.31 -28.24
N ALA A 85 2.46 1.59 -29.24
CA ALA A 85 2.47 2.00 -30.64
C ALA A 85 1.73 1.01 -31.58
N GLY A 86 1.21 -0.11 -31.08
CA GLY A 86 0.46 -1.07 -31.89
C GLY A 86 1.33 -1.89 -32.85
N THR A 87 2.65 -1.86 -32.71
CA THR A 87 3.60 -2.52 -33.61
C THR A 87 4.56 -3.40 -32.83
N LYS A 88 4.65 -4.68 -33.18
CA LYS A 88 5.59 -5.64 -32.56
C LYS A 88 6.91 -5.62 -33.33
N VAL A 89 7.82 -4.78 -32.87
CA VAL A 89 9.16 -4.58 -33.44
C VAL A 89 10.15 -4.32 -32.33
N TYR A 90 11.40 -4.74 -32.52
CA TYR A 90 12.48 -4.38 -31.61
C TYR A 90 12.72 -2.86 -31.72
N PRO A 91 12.75 -2.13 -30.60
CA PRO A 91 12.91 -0.69 -30.62
C PRO A 91 14.35 -0.28 -30.95
N ASP A 92 14.48 0.87 -31.61
CA ASP A 92 15.76 1.54 -31.80
C ASP A 92 16.16 2.30 -30.53
N HIS A 93 17.46 2.45 -30.31
CA HIS A 93 18.00 3.25 -29.20
C HIS A 93 17.82 4.76 -29.48
N SER A 94 17.25 5.51 -28.53
CA SER A 94 17.27 6.99 -28.53
C SER A 94 18.37 7.52 -27.62
N SER A 95 19.07 8.56 -28.09
CA SER A 95 20.08 9.30 -27.32
C SER A 95 19.51 10.46 -26.51
N ALA A 96 18.22 10.79 -26.66
CA ALA A 96 17.61 11.96 -26.04
C ALA A 96 17.27 11.74 -24.55
N LEU A 97 16.83 10.53 -24.19
CA LEU A 97 16.43 10.18 -22.82
C LEU A 97 16.86 8.74 -22.47
N PRO A 98 17.54 8.50 -21.33
CA PRO A 98 18.20 7.22 -21.00
C PRO A 98 17.26 6.02 -20.82
N VAL A 99 15.94 6.23 -20.82
CA VAL A 99 14.91 5.18 -20.65
C VAL A 99 13.87 5.23 -21.77
N SER A 100 14.10 6.04 -22.80
CA SER A 100 13.20 6.13 -23.96
C SER A 100 13.43 4.97 -24.93
N LEU A 101 12.35 4.56 -25.60
CA LEU A 101 12.36 3.55 -26.64
C LEU A 101 11.77 4.16 -27.91
N VAL A 102 12.38 3.92 -29.06
CA VAL A 102 11.84 4.38 -30.34
C VAL A 102 11.20 3.22 -31.08
N CYS A 103 9.89 3.31 -31.29
CA CYS A 103 9.11 2.32 -32.03
C CYS A 103 8.71 2.93 -33.38
N ARG A 104 9.39 2.55 -34.48
CA ARG A 104 9.17 3.10 -35.84
C ARG A 104 9.10 4.64 -35.89
N GLY A 105 10.09 5.31 -35.29
CA GLY A 105 10.17 6.77 -35.27
C GLY A 105 9.24 7.45 -34.26
N THR A 106 8.45 6.70 -33.48
CA THR A 106 7.72 7.24 -32.33
C THR A 106 8.52 7.04 -31.05
N GLU A 107 8.85 8.12 -30.36
CA GLU A 107 9.56 8.06 -29.08
C GLU A 107 8.56 7.82 -27.95
N ILE A 108 8.72 6.69 -27.27
CA ILE A 108 7.91 6.31 -26.11
C ILE A 108 8.76 6.53 -24.87
N VAL A 109 8.32 7.49 -24.07
CA VAL A 109 8.93 7.80 -22.77
C VAL A 109 8.05 7.20 -21.67
N PRO A 110 8.52 6.17 -20.94
CA PRO A 110 7.82 5.73 -19.75
C PRO A 110 7.80 6.85 -18.70
N TRP A 111 6.61 7.25 -18.28
CA TRP A 111 6.39 8.21 -17.19
C TRP A 111 6.84 7.63 -15.83
N TRP A 112 8.14 7.66 -15.54
CA TRP A 112 8.65 7.05 -14.32
C TRP A 112 8.43 7.93 -13.08
N VAL A 113 7.41 7.61 -12.29
CA VAL A 113 7.23 8.15 -10.94
C VAL A 113 7.85 7.19 -9.94
N ASN A 114 8.77 7.69 -9.09
CA ASN A 114 9.31 6.92 -7.98
C ASN A 114 8.18 6.65 -6.96
N PRO A 115 7.78 5.39 -6.74
CA PRO A 115 6.65 5.08 -5.88
C PRO A 115 6.89 5.46 -4.41
N GLY A 116 8.14 5.39 -3.93
CA GLY A 116 8.50 5.82 -2.59
C GLY A 116 8.34 7.33 -2.42
N LEU A 117 8.81 8.13 -3.38
CA LEU A 117 8.62 9.58 -3.36
C LEU A 117 7.14 9.98 -3.48
N LEU A 118 6.35 9.24 -4.28
CA LEU A 118 4.92 9.49 -4.39
C LEU A 118 4.20 9.25 -3.06
N VAL A 119 4.48 8.13 -2.39
CA VAL A 119 3.92 7.82 -1.07
C VAL A 119 4.33 8.88 -0.04
N LEU A 120 5.60 9.29 -0.04
CA LEU A 120 6.09 10.36 0.83
C LEU A 120 5.38 11.70 0.56
N ALA A 121 5.19 12.06 -0.71
CA ALA A 121 4.49 13.28 -1.08
C ALA A 121 3.02 13.26 -0.62
N VAL A 122 2.30 12.16 -0.89
CA VAL A 122 0.90 11.99 -0.49
C VAL A 122 0.74 12.01 1.03
N THR A 123 1.63 11.33 1.77
CA THR A 123 1.60 11.32 3.24
C THR A 123 1.92 12.68 3.82
N ALA A 124 2.89 13.41 3.28
CA ALA A 124 3.21 14.77 3.70
C ALA A 124 2.03 15.73 3.49
N VAL A 125 1.40 15.70 2.31
CA VAL A 125 0.20 16.51 2.01
C VAL A 125 -0.95 16.14 2.93
N GLY A 126 -1.23 14.84 3.09
CA GLY A 126 -2.29 14.35 3.98
C GLY A 126 -2.09 14.76 5.44
N ALA A 127 -0.87 14.64 5.96
CA ALA A 127 -0.52 15.07 7.32
C ALA A 127 -0.66 16.59 7.49
N THR A 128 -0.27 17.36 6.48
CA THR A 128 -0.39 18.83 6.49
C THR A 128 -1.86 19.25 6.52
N VAL A 129 -2.70 18.70 5.65
CA VAL A 129 -4.15 18.97 5.62
C VAL A 129 -4.81 18.57 6.94
N ALA A 130 -4.49 17.38 7.47
CA ALA A 130 -5.03 16.92 8.74
C ALA A 130 -4.65 17.87 9.90
N SER A 131 -3.39 18.30 9.93
CA SER A 131 -2.89 19.28 10.91
C SER A 131 -3.65 20.61 10.84
N VAL A 132 -3.86 21.14 9.63
CA VAL A 132 -4.61 22.38 9.41
C VAL A 132 -6.08 22.23 9.85
N VAL A 133 -6.74 21.14 9.45
CA VAL A 133 -8.15 20.88 9.83
C VAL A 133 -8.30 20.79 11.35
N LEU A 134 -7.37 20.10 12.03
CA LEU A 134 -7.37 19.99 13.50
C LEU A 134 -7.13 21.36 14.16
N ALA A 135 -6.21 22.16 13.64
CA ALA A 135 -5.94 23.50 14.15
C ALA A 135 -7.16 24.43 14.01
N VAL A 136 -7.82 24.43 12.85
CA VAL A 136 -9.04 25.23 12.62
C VAL A 136 -10.19 24.77 13.51
N ARG A 137 -10.39 23.45 13.68
CA ARG A 137 -11.43 22.91 14.56
C ARG A 137 -11.22 23.29 16.02
N ARG A 138 -9.99 23.24 16.53
CA ARG A 138 -9.68 23.66 17.91
C ARG A 138 -9.99 25.14 18.14
N ARG A 139 -9.68 26.01 17.17
CA ARG A 139 -10.00 27.45 17.26
C ARG A 139 -11.49 27.78 17.22
N ARG A 140 -12.34 26.89 16.69
CA ARG A 140 -13.82 27.08 16.67
C ARG A 140 -14.52 26.51 17.90
N ALA A 141 -13.83 25.71 18.70
CA ALA A 141 -14.38 25.01 19.86
C ALA A 141 -14.00 25.67 21.20
N GLY A 142 -13.18 26.72 21.18
CA GLY A 142 -12.91 27.62 22.29
C GLY A 142 -13.40 29.02 21.93
#